data_AF-I5AQP8-F1
#
_entry.id   AF-I5AQP8-F1
#
_cell.length_a   1.000
_cell.length_b   1.000
_cell.length_c   1.000
_cell.angle_alpha   90.00
_cell.angle_beta   90.00
_cell.angle_gamma   90.00
#
_symmetry.space_group_name_H-M   'P 1'
#
loop_
_entity.id
_entity.type
_entity.pdbx_description
1 polymer ?
#
loop_
_entity_poly.entity_id
_entity_poly.type
_entity_poly.pdbx_seq_one_letter_code
_entity_poly.pdbx_strand_id
1 'polypeptide(L)'
;MAVEKKPVKITETILRDAHQSLIATRMPTEVMLPIIDKMDQVGYHAVECWGGATFDSCLRFLNEDPWERLRKLRDGFKNTKLQMLFRGQNILGYNPYPDDVVEYFVQKSVANGIDVIRIFDCLNDLRNLQTAVTACNKEKGAEAQVALSYTLGDSYTLDYWTNIAKAIEEMGADSICIKDMAGLLLPYQATELITAMKEVTKLPIELHTHYTSGVASMTYMKAVEAGVDIIDTAMSPFALGTSQPATEVMVKTFQGTPYDTGLDMKLLEEIADYFRPYRDECLDSGLLNPKNMGVNIKTLVYQVPGGMLSNLTSQLAQQHAEDKFYDVLEEVPKVRKDLGNPPLVTPSSQIVGTQAVFNVVMGERYKMITQQTKDILAGKYGKTTDPVNAELQKKALGDEKPITHRPADDLEPGLPQFEKEVAAYKQQDEDTLSYALFPQVATDFFKYRDAQQTGVDATKADKENKAYPV
;
A
#
# COMPACT_ATOMS: atom_id res chain seq x y z
N MET A 1 -25.04 -35.68 -3.42
CA MET A 1 -24.44 -35.14 -2.18
C MET A 1 -24.66 -33.64 -2.21
N ALA A 2 -25.11 -33.02 -1.10
CA ALA A 2 -25.21 -31.57 -1.05
C ALA A 2 -23.80 -30.98 -1.18
N VAL A 3 -23.63 -30.02 -2.09
CA VAL A 3 -22.37 -29.31 -2.28
C VAL A 3 -22.10 -28.47 -1.02
N GLU A 4 -20.97 -28.69 -0.35
CA GLU A 4 -20.55 -27.89 0.80
C GLU A 4 -20.33 -26.45 0.35
N LYS A 5 -21.09 -25.50 0.92
CA LYS A 5 -20.95 -24.07 0.58
C LYS A 5 -19.73 -23.49 1.29
N LYS A 6 -18.90 -22.76 0.55
CA LYS A 6 -17.69 -22.05 1.00
C LYS A 6 -17.68 -20.65 0.37
N PRO A 7 -18.61 -19.76 0.75
CA PRO A 7 -18.75 -18.45 0.13
C PRO A 7 -17.43 -17.67 0.24
N VAL A 8 -16.89 -17.21 -0.89
CA VAL A 8 -15.72 -16.33 -0.86
C VAL A 8 -16.15 -14.95 -0.38
N LYS A 9 -15.31 -14.35 0.46
CA LYS A 9 -15.50 -13.00 0.98
C LYS A 9 -14.85 -11.96 0.06
N ILE A 10 -15.42 -10.76 0.03
CA ILE A 10 -14.93 -9.66 -0.80
C ILE A 10 -14.52 -8.47 0.08
N THR A 11 -13.30 -7.98 -0.13
CA THR A 11 -12.86 -6.65 0.36
C THR A 11 -12.86 -5.67 -0.79
N GLU A 12 -13.59 -4.56 -0.63
CA GLU A 12 -13.74 -3.55 -1.68
C GLU A 12 -12.70 -2.43 -1.53
N THR A 13 -11.97 -2.10 -2.60
CA THR A 13 -10.83 -1.17 -2.58
C THR A 13 -11.11 0.18 -3.23
N ILE A 14 -12.34 0.44 -3.71
CA ILE A 14 -12.71 1.68 -4.42
C ILE A 14 -12.34 2.97 -3.68
N LEU A 15 -12.40 2.96 -2.34
CA LEU A 15 -12.12 4.14 -1.50
C LEU A 15 -10.64 4.31 -1.14
N ARG A 16 -9.75 3.39 -1.55
CA ARG A 16 -8.30 3.46 -1.29
C ARG A 16 -7.45 3.04 -2.49
N ASP A 17 -7.25 1.75 -2.74
CA ASP A 17 -6.26 1.31 -3.73
C ASP A 17 -6.69 1.60 -5.17
N ALA A 18 -7.99 1.51 -5.48
CA ALA A 18 -8.47 1.68 -6.84
C ALA A 18 -8.16 3.10 -7.39
N HIS A 19 -8.49 4.13 -6.61
CA HIS A 19 -8.20 5.52 -6.99
C HIS A 19 -6.73 5.88 -6.81
N GLN A 20 -6.02 5.24 -5.87
CA GLN A 20 -4.56 5.34 -5.76
C GLN A 20 -3.88 4.83 -7.04
N SER A 21 -4.35 3.72 -7.60
CA SER A 21 -3.82 3.13 -8.82
C SER A 21 -4.16 3.92 -10.07
N LEU A 22 -5.42 4.34 -10.23
CA LEU A 22 -5.90 4.88 -11.51
C LEU A 22 -5.81 6.40 -11.61
N ILE A 23 -5.99 7.12 -10.49
CA ILE A 23 -6.12 8.59 -10.45
C ILE A 23 -5.20 9.23 -9.40
N ALA A 24 -4.03 8.64 -9.16
CA ALA A 24 -2.99 9.19 -8.29
C ALA A 24 -3.47 9.59 -6.89
N THR A 25 -4.41 8.82 -6.34
CA THR A 25 -4.96 9.00 -4.98
C THR A 25 -5.76 10.29 -4.82
N ARG A 26 -6.36 10.81 -5.90
CA ARG A 26 -7.01 12.13 -5.90
C ARG A 26 -8.52 12.12 -5.75
N MET A 27 -9.12 11.02 -5.28
CA MET A 27 -10.55 11.01 -4.94
C MET A 27 -10.80 11.83 -3.66
N PRO A 28 -11.56 12.94 -3.72
CA PRO A 28 -11.93 13.74 -2.55
C PRO A 28 -12.94 13.00 -1.66
N THR A 29 -13.00 13.37 -0.37
CA THR A 29 -13.95 12.77 0.57
C THR A 29 -15.40 13.00 0.12
N GLU A 30 -15.70 14.17 -0.46
CA GLU A 30 -17.04 14.53 -0.94
C GLU A 30 -17.58 13.62 -2.06
N VAL A 31 -16.70 13.01 -2.85
CA VAL A 31 -17.09 12.02 -3.87
C VAL A 31 -17.42 10.68 -3.21
N MET A 32 -16.81 10.36 -2.08
CA MET A 32 -17.00 9.09 -1.37
C MET A 32 -18.31 9.07 -0.57
N LEU A 33 -18.60 10.13 0.18
CA LEU A 33 -19.67 10.12 1.19
C LEU A 33 -21.09 9.82 0.66
N PRO A 34 -21.53 10.32 -0.50
CA PRO A 34 -22.92 10.12 -0.92
C PRO A 34 -23.33 8.67 -1.19
N ILE A 35 -22.38 7.75 -1.36
CA ILE A 35 -22.65 6.34 -1.70
C ILE A 35 -22.40 5.36 -0.54
N ILE A 36 -21.85 5.82 0.59
CA ILE A 36 -21.41 4.95 1.69
C ILE A 36 -22.55 4.11 2.28
N ASP A 37 -23.75 4.67 2.42
CA ASP A 37 -24.91 3.96 2.97
C ASP A 37 -25.30 2.74 2.12
N LYS A 38 -25.10 2.82 0.80
CA LYS A 38 -25.34 1.68 -0.11
C LYS A 38 -24.22 0.67 0.00
N MET A 39 -22.97 1.13 0.02
CA MET A 39 -21.81 0.25 0.19
C MET A 39 -21.89 -0.54 1.50
N ASP A 40 -22.36 0.08 2.58
CA ASP A 40 -22.50 -0.57 3.89
C ASP A 40 -23.58 -1.66 3.93
N GLN A 41 -24.52 -1.65 2.98
CA GLN A 41 -25.59 -2.66 2.86
C GLN A 41 -25.18 -3.87 2.01
N VAL A 42 -24.06 -3.81 1.28
CA VAL A 42 -23.65 -4.88 0.37
C VAL A 42 -23.35 -6.18 1.12
N GLY A 43 -22.73 -6.08 2.30
CA GLY A 43 -22.20 -7.24 3.03
C GLY A 43 -20.75 -7.59 2.67
N TYR A 44 -19.94 -6.58 2.31
CA TYR A 44 -18.49 -6.74 2.16
C TYR A 44 -17.86 -7.29 3.44
N HIS A 45 -16.75 -8.01 3.31
CA HIS A 45 -15.93 -8.38 4.45
C HIS A 45 -15.33 -7.14 5.12
N ALA A 46 -14.76 -6.27 4.29
CA ALA A 46 -14.26 -4.96 4.67
C ALA A 46 -14.31 -4.01 3.46
N VAL A 47 -14.21 -2.71 3.72
CA VAL A 47 -13.91 -1.71 2.70
C VAL A 47 -12.55 -1.11 3.05
N GLU A 48 -11.61 -1.22 2.13
CA GLU A 48 -10.31 -0.58 2.27
C GLU A 48 -10.45 0.90 1.90
N CYS A 49 -10.37 1.77 2.90
CA CYS A 49 -10.76 3.18 2.76
C CYS A 49 -9.74 4.17 3.33
N TRP A 50 -8.64 3.68 3.90
CA TRP A 50 -7.66 4.53 4.56
C TRP A 50 -6.24 3.95 4.52
N GLY A 51 -5.24 4.74 4.94
CA GLY A 51 -3.84 4.35 4.84
C GLY A 51 -3.31 4.37 3.41
N GLY A 52 -2.22 3.62 3.15
CA GLY A 52 -1.50 3.72 1.88
C GLY A 52 -1.04 5.14 1.60
N ALA A 53 -1.29 5.65 0.39
CA ALA A 53 -0.94 7.04 0.02
C ALA A 53 -2.05 8.06 0.32
N THR A 54 -3.21 7.63 0.85
CA THR A 54 -4.35 8.54 1.06
C THR A 54 -4.02 9.61 2.09
N PHE A 55 -3.28 9.27 3.15
CA PHE A 55 -2.91 10.21 4.21
C PHE A 55 -2.08 11.40 3.69
N ASP A 56 -1.00 11.12 2.93
CA ASP A 56 -0.20 12.15 2.27
C ASP A 56 -1.04 12.93 1.26
N SER A 57 -1.88 12.24 0.46
CA SER A 57 -2.71 12.89 -0.56
C SER A 57 -3.74 13.87 0.02
N CYS A 58 -4.41 13.48 1.11
CA CYS A 58 -5.35 14.33 1.83
C CYS A 58 -4.70 15.66 2.21
N LEU A 59 -3.55 15.60 2.90
CA LEU A 59 -2.85 16.78 3.38
C LEU A 59 -2.24 17.60 2.24
N ARG A 60 -1.56 16.93 1.29
CA ARG A 60 -0.72 17.58 0.28
C ARG A 60 -1.49 18.15 -0.90
N PHE A 61 -2.58 17.49 -1.29
CA PHE A 61 -3.22 17.74 -2.57
C PHE A 61 -4.70 18.05 -2.49
N LEU A 62 -5.40 17.43 -1.54
CA LEU A 62 -6.84 17.61 -1.39
C LEU A 62 -7.19 18.70 -0.36
N ASN A 63 -6.20 19.15 0.42
CA ASN A 63 -6.39 20.04 1.55
C ASN A 63 -7.48 19.52 2.51
N GLU A 64 -7.43 18.21 2.77
CA GLU A 64 -8.35 17.50 3.67
C GLU A 64 -7.57 16.95 4.87
N ASP A 65 -8.21 16.92 6.04
CA ASP A 65 -7.69 16.21 7.20
C ASP A 65 -7.95 14.70 7.02
N PRO A 66 -6.91 13.84 6.97
CA PRO A 66 -7.10 12.40 6.80
C PRO A 66 -7.84 11.76 7.97
N TRP A 67 -7.76 12.31 9.19
CA TRP A 67 -8.49 11.80 10.36
C TRP A 67 -9.97 12.14 10.29
N GLU A 68 -10.32 13.33 9.80
CA GLU A 68 -11.72 13.69 9.51
C GLU A 68 -12.32 12.80 8.41
N ARG A 69 -11.54 12.49 7.37
CA ARG A 69 -11.98 11.52 6.35
C ARG A 69 -12.34 10.19 6.98
N LEU A 70 -11.46 9.65 7.84
CA LEU A 70 -11.71 8.38 8.53
C LEU A 70 -12.98 8.43 9.39
N ARG A 71 -13.13 9.47 10.23
CA ARG A 71 -14.33 9.66 11.07
C ARG A 71 -15.62 9.72 10.25
N LYS A 72 -15.64 10.50 9.16
CA LYS A 72 -16.81 10.61 8.27
C LYS A 72 -17.16 9.29 7.58
N LEU A 73 -16.15 8.51 7.19
CA LEU A 73 -16.37 7.17 6.62
C LEU A 73 -16.92 6.21 7.67
N ARG A 74 -16.34 6.18 8.88
CA ARG A 74 -16.87 5.38 10.01
C ARG A 74 -18.29 5.81 10.40
N ASP A 75 -18.62 7.09 10.22
CA ASP A 75 -19.95 7.59 10.48
C ASP A 75 -20.99 7.04 9.51
N GLY A 76 -20.62 6.71 8.27
CA GLY A 76 -21.53 6.07 7.31
C GLY A 76 -21.51 4.54 7.32
N PHE A 77 -20.34 3.92 7.42
CA PHE A 77 -20.24 2.48 7.54
C PHE A 77 -20.62 2.07 8.97
N LYS A 78 -21.66 1.27 9.17
CA LYS A 78 -22.09 0.75 10.48
C LYS A 78 -22.03 -0.77 10.57
N ASN A 79 -22.13 -1.45 9.43
CA ASN A 79 -22.19 -2.89 9.35
C ASN A 79 -20.91 -3.49 8.76
N THR A 80 -20.16 -2.69 8.01
CA THR A 80 -18.95 -3.10 7.31
C THR A 80 -17.70 -2.69 8.08
N LYS A 81 -16.69 -3.56 8.07
CA LYS A 81 -15.37 -3.27 8.63
C LYS A 81 -14.62 -2.25 7.77
N LEU A 82 -13.93 -1.32 8.41
CA LEU A 82 -12.99 -0.43 7.72
C LEU A 82 -11.59 -1.00 7.77
N GLN A 83 -10.97 -1.12 6.61
CA GLN A 83 -9.59 -1.59 6.47
C GLN A 83 -8.65 -0.47 6.05
N MET A 84 -7.42 -0.51 6.57
CA MET A 84 -6.33 0.34 6.11
C MET A 84 -5.10 -0.46 5.68
N LEU A 85 -4.30 0.14 4.79
CA LEU A 85 -2.95 -0.35 4.48
C LEU A 85 -1.90 0.38 5.32
N PHE A 86 -1.09 -0.38 6.07
CA PHE A 86 -0.11 0.11 7.05
C PHE A 86 1.28 -0.48 6.78
N ARG A 87 2.33 0.34 6.72
CA ARG A 87 3.69 -0.07 6.33
C ARG A 87 4.58 -0.42 7.52
N GLY A 88 4.14 -1.32 8.40
CA GLY A 88 4.90 -1.73 9.59
C GLY A 88 5.48 -0.52 10.34
N GLN A 89 6.76 -0.56 10.65
CA GLN A 89 7.47 0.52 11.34
C GLN A 89 7.44 1.87 10.60
N ASN A 90 7.21 1.88 9.29
CA ASN A 90 7.13 3.10 8.48
C ASN A 90 5.73 3.73 8.49
N ILE A 91 4.72 3.08 9.09
CA ILE A 91 3.34 3.57 9.21
C ILE A 91 2.79 3.96 7.83
N LEU A 92 2.65 5.25 7.54
CA LEU A 92 2.20 5.80 6.26
C LEU A 92 3.26 6.72 5.62
N GLY A 93 4.42 6.86 6.29
CA GLY A 93 5.54 7.70 5.87
C GLY A 93 6.58 6.94 5.03
N TYR A 94 7.79 7.51 5.00
CA TYR A 94 8.90 7.04 4.17
C TYR A 94 10.09 6.48 4.97
N ASN A 95 10.14 6.73 6.29
CA ASN A 95 11.20 6.27 7.19
C ASN A 95 10.60 5.39 8.30
N PRO A 96 11.38 4.51 8.95
CA PRO A 96 10.93 3.85 10.17
C PRO A 96 10.73 4.87 11.29
N TYR A 97 9.68 4.69 12.09
CA TYR A 97 9.35 5.54 13.24
C TYR A 97 9.68 4.83 14.56
N PRO A 98 9.96 5.57 15.64
CA PRO A 98 10.09 4.99 16.98
C PRO A 98 8.82 4.23 17.40
N ASP A 99 8.97 3.24 18.27
CA ASP A 99 7.86 2.36 18.67
C ASP A 99 6.68 3.12 19.29
N ASP A 100 6.92 4.16 20.10
CA ASP A 100 5.86 4.96 20.74
C ASP A 100 4.96 5.65 19.70
N VAL A 101 5.54 6.11 18.59
CA VAL A 101 4.80 6.71 17.47
C VAL A 101 3.96 5.66 16.76
N VAL A 102 4.50 4.46 16.51
CA VAL A 102 3.77 3.36 15.85
C VAL A 102 2.60 2.91 16.72
N GLU A 103 2.83 2.67 18.01
CA GLU A 103 1.78 2.25 18.96
C GLU A 103 0.67 3.29 19.05
N TYR A 104 1.02 4.58 19.17
CA TYR A 104 0.03 5.64 19.26
C TYR A 104 -0.74 5.85 17.96
N PHE A 105 -0.09 5.67 16.81
CA PHE A 105 -0.78 5.74 15.53
C PHE A 105 -1.80 4.61 15.37
N VAL A 106 -1.45 3.38 15.75
CA VAL A 106 -2.37 2.23 15.74
C VAL A 106 -3.57 2.51 16.65
N GLN A 107 -3.31 2.93 17.89
CA GLN A 107 -4.37 3.29 18.84
C GLN A 107 -5.33 4.34 18.25
N LYS A 108 -4.80 5.44 17.71
CA LYS A 108 -5.64 6.50 17.13
C LYS A 108 -6.36 6.06 15.86
N SER A 109 -5.77 5.17 15.04
CA SER A 109 -6.43 4.61 13.86
C SER A 109 -7.66 3.80 14.25
N VAL A 110 -7.53 2.91 15.24
CA VAL A 110 -8.65 2.09 15.73
C VAL A 110 -9.69 2.96 16.43
N ALA A 111 -9.28 3.88 17.30
CA ALA A 111 -10.19 4.78 18.02
C ALA A 111 -11.05 5.66 17.08
N ASN A 112 -10.53 6.01 15.89
CA ASN A 112 -11.24 6.79 14.88
C ASN A 112 -12.03 5.94 13.86
N GLY A 113 -11.92 4.61 13.90
CA GLY A 113 -12.85 3.71 13.21
C GLY A 113 -12.26 2.59 12.37
N ILE A 114 -10.94 2.42 12.33
CA ILE A 114 -10.31 1.26 11.64
C ILE A 114 -10.58 -0.03 12.41
N ASP A 115 -11.05 -1.05 11.70
CA ASP A 115 -11.28 -2.39 12.24
C ASP A 115 -10.17 -3.37 11.81
N VAL A 116 -9.66 -3.26 10.59
CA VAL A 116 -8.62 -4.16 10.05
C VAL A 116 -7.38 -3.36 9.66
N ILE A 117 -6.23 -3.71 10.23
CA ILE A 117 -4.94 -3.11 9.88
C ILE A 117 -4.15 -4.12 9.05
N ARG A 118 -4.05 -3.86 7.73
CA ARG A 118 -3.22 -4.65 6.81
C ARG A 118 -1.78 -4.16 6.88
N ILE A 119 -0.95 -4.88 7.61
CA ILE A 119 0.43 -4.51 7.98
C ILE A 119 1.42 -5.23 7.05
N PHE A 120 2.21 -4.48 6.27
CA PHE A 120 3.25 -5.05 5.39
C PHE A 120 4.60 -4.36 5.52
N ASP A 121 5.65 -5.07 5.09
CA ASP A 121 7.02 -4.56 4.97
C ASP A 121 7.53 -4.81 3.54
N CYS A 122 8.33 -3.88 3.02
CA CYS A 122 8.81 -3.95 1.65
C CYS A 122 9.84 -5.06 1.39
N LEU A 123 10.48 -5.59 2.44
CA LEU A 123 11.44 -6.68 2.41
C LEU A 123 10.85 -8.01 2.93
N ASN A 124 9.59 -8.01 3.39
CA ASN A 124 8.99 -9.07 4.19
C ASN A 124 9.78 -9.36 5.50
N ASP A 125 10.47 -8.36 6.07
CA ASP A 125 11.11 -8.50 7.37
C ASP A 125 10.08 -8.36 8.50
N LEU A 126 9.64 -9.50 9.02
CA LEU A 126 8.65 -9.60 10.09
C LEU A 126 9.00 -8.77 11.35
N ARG A 127 10.29 -8.49 11.60
CA ARG A 127 10.70 -7.66 12.74
C ARG A 127 10.18 -6.24 12.65
N ASN A 128 10.03 -5.71 11.42
CA ASN A 128 9.47 -4.38 11.17
C ASN A 128 7.94 -4.33 11.38
N LEU A 129 7.28 -5.48 11.57
CA LEU A 129 5.82 -5.57 11.71
C LEU A 129 5.38 -5.77 13.15
N GLN A 130 6.27 -6.31 13.99
CA GLN A 130 5.93 -6.77 15.34
C GLN A 130 5.32 -5.67 16.21
N THR A 131 5.83 -4.44 16.18
CA THR A 131 5.27 -3.33 16.99
C THR A 131 3.83 -3.05 16.58
N ALA A 132 3.55 -2.95 15.28
CA ALA A 132 2.21 -2.67 14.78
C ALA A 132 1.22 -3.81 15.08
N VAL A 133 1.65 -5.07 14.95
CA VAL A 133 0.81 -6.24 15.30
C VAL A 133 0.52 -6.26 16.80
N THR A 134 1.55 -6.11 17.64
CA THR A 134 1.39 -6.06 19.10
C THR A 134 0.48 -4.89 19.52
N ALA A 135 0.62 -3.72 18.90
CA ALA A 135 -0.24 -2.57 19.17
C ALA A 135 -1.69 -2.84 18.77
N CYS A 136 -1.91 -3.43 17.58
CA CYS A 136 -3.25 -3.77 17.09
C CYS A 136 -3.94 -4.76 18.02
N ASN A 137 -3.23 -5.79 18.49
CA ASN A 137 -3.75 -6.80 19.40
C ASN A 137 -4.12 -6.27 20.79
N LYS A 138 -3.62 -5.08 21.18
CA LYS A 138 -4.04 -4.39 22.41
C LYS A 138 -5.40 -3.70 22.24
N GLU A 139 -5.79 -3.36 21.01
CA GLU A 139 -7.01 -2.62 20.70
C GLU A 139 -8.20 -3.57 20.49
N LYS A 140 -9.21 -3.44 21.34
CA LYS A 140 -10.34 -4.39 21.36
C LYS A 140 -11.14 -4.34 20.06
N GLY A 141 -11.20 -5.48 19.37
CA GLY A 141 -11.99 -5.64 18.15
C GLY A 141 -11.25 -5.25 16.86
N ALA A 142 -10.00 -4.77 16.97
CA ALA A 142 -9.13 -4.60 15.82
C ALA A 142 -8.54 -5.94 15.38
N GLU A 143 -8.30 -6.09 14.08
CA GLU A 143 -7.73 -7.29 13.47
C GLU A 143 -6.39 -6.95 12.80
N ALA A 144 -5.33 -7.63 13.25
CA ALA A 144 -4.00 -7.53 12.67
C ALA A 144 -3.89 -8.48 11.48
N GLN A 145 -3.90 -7.94 10.26
CA GLN A 145 -3.66 -8.72 9.06
C GLN A 145 -2.22 -8.50 8.57
N VAL A 146 -1.38 -9.52 8.59
CA VAL A 146 -0.03 -9.40 8.04
C VAL A 146 -0.05 -9.67 6.54
N ALA A 147 0.43 -8.70 5.76
CA ALA A 147 0.51 -8.77 4.32
C ALA A 147 1.94 -9.10 3.84
N LEU A 148 2.05 -10.16 3.06
CA LEU A 148 3.27 -10.62 2.40
C LEU A 148 3.38 -10.00 1.01
N SER A 149 4.41 -9.19 0.78
CA SER A 149 4.71 -8.64 -0.55
C SER A 149 5.14 -9.78 -1.48
N TYR A 150 4.22 -10.23 -2.35
CA TYR A 150 4.47 -11.33 -3.27
C TYR A 150 5.47 -10.93 -4.36
N THR A 151 6.39 -11.84 -4.66
CA THR A 151 7.41 -11.63 -5.70
C THR A 151 7.96 -12.97 -6.17
N LEU A 152 8.69 -12.95 -7.28
CA LEU A 152 9.32 -14.15 -7.86
C LEU A 152 10.84 -14.10 -7.68
N GLY A 153 11.48 -15.26 -7.67
CA GLY A 153 12.93 -15.45 -7.61
C GLY A 153 13.31 -16.78 -6.97
N ASP A 154 14.56 -17.20 -7.14
CA ASP A 154 15.04 -18.53 -6.70
C ASP A 154 14.82 -18.77 -5.19
N SER A 155 14.85 -17.71 -4.39
CA SER A 155 14.66 -17.78 -2.93
C SER A 155 13.20 -17.73 -2.48
N TYR A 156 12.27 -17.36 -3.37
CA TYR A 156 10.84 -17.25 -3.08
C TYR A 156 10.10 -18.56 -3.36
N THR A 157 10.60 -19.66 -2.78
CA THR A 157 10.06 -21.02 -2.93
C THR A 157 8.79 -21.22 -2.10
N LEU A 158 8.07 -22.33 -2.31
CA LEU A 158 6.95 -22.72 -1.44
C LEU A 158 7.39 -22.87 0.02
N ASP A 159 8.61 -23.35 0.28
CA ASP A 159 9.15 -23.43 1.65
C ASP A 159 9.32 -22.05 2.27
N TYR A 160 9.76 -21.04 1.50
CA TYR A 160 9.81 -19.66 1.99
C TYR A 160 8.43 -19.18 2.42
N TRP A 161 7.43 -19.31 1.53
CA TRP A 161 6.06 -18.82 1.79
C TRP A 161 5.37 -19.57 2.93
N THR A 162 5.56 -20.88 3.05
CA THR A 162 4.95 -21.68 4.13
C THR A 162 5.64 -21.45 5.48
N ASN A 163 6.96 -21.27 5.51
CA ASN A 163 7.67 -20.96 6.75
C ASN A 163 7.33 -19.56 7.26
N ILE A 164 7.27 -18.56 6.37
CA ILE A 164 6.88 -17.21 6.79
C ILE A 164 5.41 -17.14 7.23
N ALA A 165 4.51 -17.95 6.64
CA ALA A 165 3.12 -18.05 7.11
C ALA A 165 3.01 -18.54 8.56
N LYS A 166 3.80 -19.56 8.94
CA LYS A 166 3.87 -20.04 10.32
C LYS A 166 4.40 -18.96 11.28
N ALA A 167 5.45 -18.25 10.87
CA ALA A 167 6.02 -17.16 11.67
C ALA A 167 5.03 -15.99 11.86
N ILE A 168 4.15 -15.74 10.89
CA ILE A 168 3.05 -14.76 11.02
C ILE A 168 2.01 -15.20 12.05
N GLU A 169 1.65 -16.48 12.07
CA GLU A 169 0.74 -17.03 13.09
C GLU A 169 1.37 -16.93 14.49
N GLU A 170 2.66 -17.25 14.62
CA GLU A 170 3.42 -17.11 15.88
C GLU A 170 3.54 -15.64 16.36
N MET A 171 3.59 -14.69 15.43
CA MET A 171 3.60 -13.25 15.72
C MET A 171 2.28 -12.76 16.35
N GLY A 172 1.19 -13.52 16.16
CA GLY A 172 -0.14 -13.20 16.66
C GLY A 172 -1.01 -12.42 15.67
N ALA A 173 -0.85 -12.64 14.37
CA ALA A 173 -1.76 -12.07 13.36
C ALA A 173 -3.11 -12.81 13.35
N ASP A 174 -4.19 -12.10 13.01
CA ASP A 174 -5.54 -12.64 12.86
C ASP A 174 -5.82 -13.20 11.46
N SER A 175 -5.09 -12.70 10.45
CA SER A 175 -5.16 -13.19 9.06
C SER A 175 -3.88 -12.88 8.27
N ILE A 176 -3.74 -13.55 7.13
CA ILE A 176 -2.61 -13.36 6.20
C ILE A 176 -3.14 -12.78 4.90
N CYS A 177 -2.53 -11.73 4.38
CA CYS A 177 -2.76 -11.26 3.02
C CYS A 177 -1.57 -11.61 2.13
N ILE A 178 -1.80 -12.25 0.99
CA ILE A 178 -0.82 -12.34 -0.08
C ILE A 178 -1.00 -11.10 -0.96
N LYS A 179 -0.05 -10.18 -0.89
CA LYS A 179 -0.09 -8.90 -1.59
C LYS A 179 0.74 -8.94 -2.86
N ASP A 180 0.11 -9.26 -3.97
CA ASP A 180 0.67 -9.20 -5.32
C ASP A 180 0.44 -7.82 -5.95
N MET A 181 1.21 -6.84 -5.48
CA MET A 181 1.12 -5.44 -5.89
C MET A 181 1.44 -5.19 -7.38
N ALA A 182 2.07 -6.14 -8.07
CA ALA A 182 2.45 -5.99 -9.47
C ALA A 182 1.65 -6.90 -10.42
N GLY A 183 0.82 -7.81 -9.91
CA GLY A 183 0.08 -8.75 -10.75
C GLY A 183 0.98 -9.83 -11.35
N LEU A 184 1.90 -10.37 -10.55
CA LEU A 184 2.87 -11.40 -10.94
C LEU A 184 2.35 -12.83 -10.75
N LEU A 185 1.41 -13.03 -9.82
CA LEU A 185 0.96 -14.36 -9.42
C LEU A 185 0.10 -14.96 -10.54
N LEU A 186 0.62 -16.00 -11.17
CA LEU A 186 -0.07 -16.75 -12.22
C LEU A 186 -1.09 -17.74 -11.63
N PRO A 187 -2.14 -18.12 -12.40
CA PRO A 187 -3.26 -18.87 -11.83
C PRO A 187 -2.90 -20.26 -11.27
N TYR A 188 -2.06 -21.03 -11.96
CA TYR A 188 -1.66 -22.35 -11.47
C TYR A 188 -0.74 -22.26 -10.26
N GLN A 189 0.18 -21.29 -10.25
CA GLN A 189 1.03 -20.99 -9.10
C GLN A 189 0.21 -20.51 -7.89
N ALA A 190 -0.91 -19.81 -8.11
CA ALA A 190 -1.84 -19.48 -7.03
C ALA A 190 -2.47 -20.72 -6.42
N THR A 191 -2.80 -21.73 -7.22
CA THR A 191 -3.30 -23.01 -6.71
C THR A 191 -2.27 -23.68 -5.81
N GLU A 192 -1.02 -23.77 -6.28
CA GLU A 192 0.10 -24.38 -5.54
C GLU A 192 0.36 -23.63 -4.23
N LEU A 193 0.51 -22.31 -4.30
CA LEU A 193 0.82 -21.45 -3.15
C LEU A 193 -0.28 -21.50 -2.08
N ILE A 194 -1.55 -21.28 -2.48
CA ILE A 194 -2.67 -21.26 -1.54
C ILE A 194 -2.83 -22.63 -0.88
N THR A 195 -2.76 -23.71 -1.66
CA THR A 195 -2.87 -25.08 -1.10
C THR A 195 -1.78 -25.31 -0.06
N ALA A 196 -0.51 -25.03 -0.39
CA ALA A 196 0.61 -25.22 0.51
C ALA A 196 0.50 -24.35 1.79
N MET A 197 0.04 -23.10 1.67
CA MET A 197 -0.16 -22.23 2.83
C MET A 197 -1.30 -22.71 3.74
N LYS A 198 -2.44 -23.14 3.18
CA LYS A 198 -3.58 -23.67 3.95
C LYS A 198 -3.27 -24.99 4.67
N GLU A 199 -2.25 -25.72 4.25
CA GLU A 199 -1.75 -26.92 4.96
C GLU A 199 -0.98 -26.58 6.24
N VAL A 200 -0.38 -25.39 6.32
CA VAL A 200 0.53 -25.02 7.42
C VAL A 200 -0.03 -24.02 8.42
N THR A 201 -1.10 -23.29 8.07
CA THR A 201 -1.75 -22.34 8.98
C THR A 201 -3.26 -22.42 8.87
N LYS A 202 -3.94 -22.09 9.97
CA LYS A 202 -5.41 -21.98 10.03
C LYS A 202 -5.90 -20.56 9.85
N LEU A 203 -5.00 -19.57 9.81
CA LEU A 203 -5.38 -18.19 9.59
C LEU A 203 -6.13 -18.04 8.26
N PRO A 204 -7.18 -17.19 8.21
CA PRO A 204 -7.78 -16.80 6.96
C PRO A 204 -6.74 -16.20 6.02
N ILE A 205 -6.79 -16.58 4.75
CA ILE A 205 -5.92 -16.03 3.70
C ILE A 205 -6.75 -15.11 2.83
N GLU A 206 -6.28 -13.87 2.69
CA GLU A 206 -6.76 -12.90 1.71
C GLU A 206 -5.78 -12.78 0.55
N LEU A 207 -6.28 -12.71 -0.67
CA LEU A 207 -5.45 -12.47 -1.85
C LEU A 207 -5.76 -11.10 -2.46
N HIS A 208 -4.74 -10.26 -2.50
CA HIS A 208 -4.75 -8.97 -3.16
C HIS A 208 -3.86 -9.03 -4.39
N THR A 209 -4.41 -8.84 -5.59
CA THR A 209 -3.59 -8.73 -6.81
C THR A 209 -4.06 -7.61 -7.73
N HIS A 210 -3.08 -6.96 -8.36
CA HIS A 210 -3.31 -5.93 -9.38
C HIS A 210 -3.54 -6.57 -10.76
N TYR A 211 -4.39 -5.96 -11.58
CA TYR A 211 -4.75 -6.45 -12.92
C TYR A 211 -3.71 -6.11 -14.00
N THR A 212 -2.55 -5.57 -13.62
CA THR A 212 -1.61 -4.92 -14.56
C THR A 212 -1.16 -5.86 -15.67
N SER A 213 -0.92 -7.13 -15.33
CA SER A 213 -0.53 -8.18 -16.29
C SER A 213 -1.70 -8.81 -17.05
N GLY A 214 -2.95 -8.56 -16.62
CA GLY A 214 -4.16 -9.14 -17.17
C GLY A 214 -4.56 -10.51 -16.61
N VAL A 215 -3.78 -11.10 -15.69
CA VAL A 215 -4.03 -12.47 -15.20
C VAL A 215 -4.88 -12.55 -13.93
N ALA A 216 -5.05 -11.43 -13.23
CA ALA A 216 -5.61 -11.36 -11.88
C ALA A 216 -6.98 -12.05 -11.68
N SER A 217 -7.95 -11.89 -12.58
CA SER A 217 -9.25 -12.60 -12.44
C SER A 217 -9.10 -14.12 -12.53
N MET A 218 -8.22 -14.61 -13.42
CA MET A 218 -7.93 -16.04 -13.51
C MET A 218 -7.20 -16.52 -12.25
N THR A 219 -6.31 -15.70 -11.71
CA THR A 219 -5.60 -15.96 -10.46
C THR A 219 -6.56 -16.07 -9.28
N TYR A 220 -7.54 -15.15 -9.16
CA TYR A 220 -8.59 -15.25 -8.15
C TYR A 220 -9.44 -16.50 -8.30
N MET A 221 -9.88 -16.82 -9.52
CA MET A 221 -10.64 -18.05 -9.76
C MET A 221 -9.89 -19.29 -9.24
N LYS A 222 -8.60 -19.44 -9.58
CA LYS A 222 -7.78 -20.55 -9.12
C LYS A 222 -7.48 -20.52 -7.61
N ALA A 223 -7.27 -19.34 -7.04
CA ALA A 223 -7.04 -19.19 -5.60
C ALA A 223 -8.28 -19.55 -4.77
N VAL A 224 -9.48 -19.14 -5.23
CA VAL A 224 -10.77 -19.49 -4.59
C VAL A 224 -11.03 -20.99 -4.66
N GLU A 225 -10.78 -21.61 -5.81
CA GLU A 225 -10.84 -23.07 -5.93
C GLU A 225 -9.84 -23.80 -5.01
N ALA A 226 -8.70 -23.18 -4.71
CA ALA A 226 -7.68 -23.71 -3.80
C ALA A 226 -7.96 -23.41 -2.32
N GLY A 227 -9.00 -22.63 -2.01
CA GLY A 227 -9.42 -22.35 -0.63
C GLY A 227 -8.92 -21.04 -0.03
N VAL A 228 -8.62 -20.02 -0.85
CA VAL A 228 -8.47 -18.64 -0.34
C VAL A 228 -9.81 -18.17 0.24
N ASP A 229 -9.77 -17.45 1.36
CA ASP A 229 -10.97 -17.10 2.13
C ASP A 229 -11.56 -15.76 1.68
N ILE A 230 -10.70 -14.80 1.30
CA ILE A 230 -11.07 -13.43 0.93
C ILE A 230 -10.30 -13.01 -0.34
N ILE A 231 -10.91 -12.22 -1.20
CA ILE A 231 -10.24 -11.56 -2.33
C ILE A 231 -10.53 -10.06 -2.34
N ASP A 232 -9.53 -9.26 -2.74
CA ASP A 232 -9.70 -7.82 -2.94
C ASP A 232 -10.26 -7.52 -4.34
N THR A 233 -11.31 -6.72 -4.43
CA THR A 233 -11.84 -6.26 -5.72
C THR A 233 -12.07 -4.76 -5.69
N ALA A 234 -12.20 -4.16 -6.88
CA ALA A 234 -12.56 -2.76 -7.05
C ALA A 234 -13.89 -2.65 -7.81
N MET A 235 -14.73 -1.69 -7.47
CA MET A 235 -15.93 -1.37 -8.28
C MET A 235 -15.56 -1.10 -9.75
N SER A 236 -16.33 -1.66 -10.70
CA SER A 236 -15.96 -1.70 -12.12
C SER A 236 -15.53 -0.38 -12.78
N PRO A 237 -16.05 0.83 -12.42
CA PRO A 237 -15.57 2.07 -13.02
C PRO A 237 -14.09 2.37 -12.74
N PHE A 238 -13.56 1.88 -11.61
CA PHE A 238 -12.16 2.02 -11.21
C PHE A 238 -11.48 0.66 -11.00
N ALA A 239 -11.94 -0.38 -11.69
CA ALA A 239 -11.30 -1.68 -11.71
C ALA A 239 -10.34 -1.84 -12.90
N LEU A 240 -9.65 -2.97 -12.95
CA LEU A 240 -8.76 -3.41 -14.03
C LEU A 240 -7.53 -2.53 -14.22
N GLY A 241 -6.72 -2.87 -15.24
CA GLY A 241 -5.43 -2.23 -15.48
C GLY A 241 -4.55 -2.27 -14.23
N THR A 242 -4.13 -1.12 -13.74
CA THR A 242 -3.34 -1.00 -12.50
C THR A 242 -4.17 -1.14 -11.20
N SER A 243 -5.48 -1.31 -11.30
CA SER A 243 -6.38 -1.60 -10.16
C SER A 243 -6.66 -3.10 -10.02
N GLN A 244 -7.55 -3.50 -9.12
CA GLN A 244 -7.96 -4.88 -8.88
C GLN A 244 -9.00 -5.38 -9.92
N PRO A 245 -9.27 -6.70 -10.01
CA PRO A 245 -10.45 -7.23 -10.69
C PRO A 245 -11.76 -6.56 -10.25
N ALA A 246 -12.72 -6.47 -11.16
CA ALA A 246 -14.01 -5.85 -10.90
C ALA A 246 -14.87 -6.67 -9.92
N THR A 247 -15.40 -6.02 -8.88
CA THR A 247 -16.24 -6.62 -7.84
C THR A 247 -17.44 -7.37 -8.43
N GLU A 248 -18.19 -6.69 -9.30
CA GLU A 248 -19.40 -7.20 -9.93
C GLU A 248 -19.12 -8.44 -10.78
N VAL A 249 -17.98 -8.45 -11.47
CA VAL A 249 -17.55 -9.57 -12.30
C VAL A 249 -17.22 -10.77 -11.44
N MET A 250 -16.48 -10.60 -10.34
CA MET A 250 -16.12 -11.71 -9.47
C MET A 250 -17.34 -12.27 -8.73
N VAL A 251 -18.24 -11.43 -8.25
CA VAL A 251 -19.52 -11.83 -7.65
C VAL A 251 -20.35 -12.64 -8.65
N LYS A 252 -20.50 -12.15 -9.88
CA LYS A 252 -21.24 -12.86 -10.94
C LYS A 252 -20.58 -14.19 -11.33
N THR A 253 -19.24 -14.23 -11.34
CA THR A 253 -18.46 -15.43 -11.69
C THR A 253 -18.70 -16.58 -10.71
N PHE A 254 -18.79 -16.29 -9.41
CA PHE A 254 -19.01 -17.34 -8.39
C PHE A 254 -20.49 -17.63 -8.10
N GLN A 255 -21.43 -16.86 -8.67
CA GLN A 255 -22.86 -17.07 -8.47
C GLN A 255 -23.29 -18.49 -8.86
N GLY A 256 -24.02 -19.17 -7.98
CA GLY A 256 -24.50 -20.55 -8.19
C GLY A 256 -23.43 -21.64 -8.03
N THR A 257 -22.18 -21.27 -7.73
CA THR A 257 -21.09 -22.22 -7.42
C THR A 257 -21.01 -22.48 -5.90
N PRO A 258 -20.15 -23.40 -5.41
CA PRO A 258 -19.90 -23.55 -3.97
C PRO A 258 -19.38 -22.27 -3.31
N TYR A 259 -18.78 -21.36 -4.11
CA TYR A 259 -18.12 -20.14 -3.66
C TYR A 259 -18.98 -18.89 -3.75
N ASP A 260 -20.28 -19.05 -4.07
CA ASP A 260 -21.22 -17.94 -4.23
C ASP A 260 -21.16 -16.98 -3.03
N THR A 261 -20.81 -15.73 -3.31
CA THR A 261 -20.64 -14.67 -2.30
C THR A 261 -21.95 -14.29 -1.61
N GLY A 262 -23.09 -14.51 -2.29
CA GLY A 262 -24.41 -14.06 -1.84
C GLY A 262 -24.66 -12.55 -1.93
N LEU A 263 -23.74 -11.76 -2.51
CA LEU A 263 -23.87 -10.31 -2.63
C LEU A 263 -24.90 -9.92 -3.69
N ASP A 264 -25.65 -8.83 -3.43
CA ASP A 264 -26.70 -8.34 -4.34
C ASP A 264 -26.10 -7.60 -5.54
N MET A 265 -26.17 -8.24 -6.71
CA MET A 265 -25.72 -7.66 -7.98
C MET A 265 -26.38 -6.33 -8.33
N LYS A 266 -27.64 -6.12 -7.94
CA LYS A 266 -28.37 -4.90 -8.26
C LYS A 266 -27.86 -3.72 -7.44
N LEU A 267 -27.56 -3.96 -6.16
CA LEU A 267 -26.94 -2.97 -5.29
C LEU A 267 -25.52 -2.60 -5.78
N LEU A 268 -24.75 -3.60 -6.22
CA LEU A 268 -23.43 -3.39 -6.81
C LEU A 268 -23.51 -2.54 -8.10
N GLU A 269 -24.48 -2.80 -8.97
CA GLU A 269 -24.72 -2.00 -10.19
C GLU A 269 -25.03 -0.53 -9.85
N GLU A 270 -25.87 -0.28 -8.84
CA GLU A 270 -26.17 1.08 -8.38
C GLU A 270 -24.94 1.83 -7.86
N ILE A 271 -24.03 1.14 -7.17
CA ILE A 271 -22.76 1.71 -6.69
C ILE A 271 -21.82 1.98 -7.89
N ALA A 272 -21.76 1.07 -8.86
CA ALA A 272 -20.95 1.26 -10.06
C ALA A 272 -21.43 2.47 -10.87
N ASP A 273 -22.74 2.60 -11.05
CA ASP A 273 -23.33 3.73 -11.78
C ASP A 273 -23.14 5.06 -11.07
N TYR A 274 -23.03 5.07 -9.74
CA TYR A 274 -22.64 6.26 -8.99
C TYR A 274 -21.21 6.72 -9.32
N PHE A 275 -20.24 5.80 -9.38
CA PHE A 275 -18.84 6.15 -9.66
C PHE A 275 -18.56 6.40 -11.15
N ARG A 276 -19.43 5.96 -12.06
CA ARG A 276 -19.21 6.07 -13.51
C ARG A 276 -19.10 7.51 -14.02
N PRO A 277 -19.98 8.46 -13.66
CA PRO A 277 -19.80 9.87 -14.04
C PRO A 277 -18.48 10.46 -13.55
N TYR A 278 -18.06 10.13 -12.33
CA TYR A 278 -16.79 10.63 -11.78
C TYR A 278 -15.57 10.05 -12.52
N ARG A 279 -15.63 8.77 -12.91
CA ARG A 279 -14.61 8.17 -13.78
C ARG A 279 -14.52 8.92 -15.12
N ASP A 280 -15.66 9.24 -15.73
CA ASP A 280 -15.70 9.94 -17.01
C ASP A 280 -15.15 11.38 -16.87
N GLU A 281 -15.45 12.08 -15.78
CA GLU A 281 -14.80 13.35 -15.42
C GLU A 281 -13.27 13.22 -15.27
N CYS A 282 -12.81 12.15 -14.61
CA CYS A 282 -11.37 11.88 -14.46
C CYS A 282 -10.70 11.61 -15.82
N LEU A 283 -11.39 10.96 -16.75
CA LEU A 283 -10.90 10.75 -18.11
C LEU A 283 -10.82 12.06 -18.89
N ASP A 284 -11.88 12.87 -18.84
CA ASP A 284 -11.98 14.13 -19.58
C ASP A 284 -10.96 15.17 -19.08
N SER A 285 -10.70 15.20 -17.76
CA SER A 285 -9.68 16.05 -17.14
C SER A 285 -8.24 15.54 -17.34
N GLY A 286 -8.06 14.31 -17.81
CA GLY A 286 -6.76 13.64 -17.94
C GLY A 286 -6.18 13.14 -16.61
N LEU A 287 -6.91 13.25 -15.51
CA LEU A 287 -6.52 12.71 -14.20
C LEU A 287 -6.41 11.18 -14.25
N LEU A 288 -7.36 10.52 -14.93
CA LEU A 288 -7.27 9.10 -15.28
C LEU A 288 -6.57 8.97 -16.63
N ASN A 289 -5.37 8.40 -16.63
CA ASN A 289 -4.67 8.10 -17.87
C ASN A 289 -5.17 6.75 -18.44
N PRO A 290 -5.72 6.68 -19.66
CA PRO A 290 -6.19 5.42 -20.25
C PRO A 290 -5.11 4.32 -20.32
N LYS A 291 -3.82 4.69 -20.35
CA LYS A 291 -2.72 3.72 -20.28
C LYS A 291 -2.74 2.92 -18.97
N ASN A 292 -3.21 3.50 -17.87
CA ASN A 292 -3.32 2.83 -16.57
C ASN A 292 -4.42 1.76 -16.56
N MET A 293 -5.36 1.78 -17.51
CA MET A 293 -6.40 0.75 -17.68
C MET A 293 -5.93 -0.40 -18.61
N GLY A 294 -4.83 -0.21 -19.33
CA GLY A 294 -4.30 -1.20 -20.27
C GLY A 294 -3.56 -2.35 -19.59
N VAL A 295 -3.53 -3.50 -20.26
CA VAL A 295 -2.69 -4.63 -19.87
C VAL A 295 -1.24 -4.37 -20.28
N ASN A 296 -0.31 -4.57 -19.34
CA ASN A 296 1.12 -4.50 -19.58
C ASN A 296 1.80 -5.83 -19.25
N ILE A 297 1.99 -6.66 -20.29
CA ILE A 297 2.62 -7.98 -20.17
C ILE A 297 4.10 -7.91 -19.74
N LYS A 298 4.77 -6.77 -19.96
CA LYS A 298 6.18 -6.59 -19.56
C LYS A 298 6.36 -6.73 -18.06
N THR A 299 5.31 -6.52 -17.27
CA THR A 299 5.30 -6.75 -15.82
C THR A 299 5.64 -8.20 -15.48
N LEU A 300 5.14 -9.19 -16.23
CA LEU A 300 5.47 -10.60 -16.00
C LEU A 300 6.89 -10.96 -16.44
N VAL A 301 7.47 -10.17 -17.36
CA VAL A 301 8.82 -10.43 -17.89
C VAL A 301 9.88 -9.84 -16.97
N TYR A 302 9.76 -8.56 -16.64
CA TYR A 302 10.79 -7.82 -15.90
C TYR A 302 10.48 -7.66 -14.42
N GLN A 303 9.27 -8.04 -13.97
CA GLN A 303 8.78 -7.85 -12.61
C GLN A 303 8.76 -6.37 -12.16
N VAL A 304 8.85 -5.43 -13.12
CA VAL A 304 8.82 -3.98 -12.88
C VAL A 304 7.36 -3.54 -12.75
N PRO A 305 6.91 -3.07 -11.56
CA PRO A 305 5.55 -2.58 -11.38
C PRO A 305 5.27 -1.36 -12.26
N GLY A 306 4.01 -1.13 -12.63
CA GLY A 306 3.61 -0.02 -13.51
C GLY A 306 4.10 1.35 -13.03
N GLY A 307 3.92 1.68 -11.75
CA GLY A 307 4.40 2.95 -11.17
C GLY A 307 5.93 3.13 -11.19
N MET A 308 6.68 2.03 -11.06
CA MET A 308 8.14 2.04 -11.23
C MET A 308 8.49 2.31 -12.70
N LEU A 309 7.80 1.66 -13.64
CA LEU A 309 8.03 1.84 -15.08
C LEU A 309 7.84 3.29 -15.53
N SER A 310 6.74 3.93 -15.11
CA SER A 310 6.48 5.34 -15.42
C SER A 310 7.55 6.26 -14.85
N ASN A 311 8.04 5.99 -13.64
CA ASN A 311 9.12 6.75 -13.03
C ASN A 311 10.43 6.60 -13.82
N LEU A 312 10.82 5.36 -14.16
CA LEU A 312 12.00 5.08 -14.99
C LEU A 312 11.97 5.83 -16.32
N THR A 313 10.82 5.80 -17.02
CA THR A 313 10.66 6.54 -18.28
C THR A 313 10.84 8.05 -18.08
N SER A 314 10.28 8.62 -17.01
CA SER A 314 10.45 10.04 -16.69
C SER A 314 11.90 10.39 -16.36
N GLN A 315 12.61 9.55 -15.59
CA GLN A 315 14.01 9.77 -15.23
C GLN A 315 14.92 9.74 -16.46
N LEU A 316 14.67 8.81 -17.40
CA LEU A 316 15.42 8.73 -18.65
C LEU A 316 15.15 9.93 -19.55
N ALA A 317 13.91 10.38 -19.64
CA ALA A 317 13.57 11.58 -20.41
C ALA A 317 14.23 12.86 -19.86
N GLN A 318 14.27 13.02 -18.53
CA GLN A 318 14.97 14.13 -17.89
C GLN A 318 16.49 14.12 -18.16
N GLN A 319 17.05 12.95 -18.46
CA GLN A 319 18.47 12.76 -18.78
C GLN A 319 18.73 12.68 -20.28
N HIS A 320 17.71 12.86 -21.13
CA HIS A 320 17.80 12.69 -22.58
C HIS A 320 18.39 11.32 -22.99
N ALA A 321 18.00 10.26 -22.28
CA ALA A 321 18.51 8.89 -22.42
C ALA A 321 17.38 7.87 -22.64
N GLU A 322 16.28 8.27 -23.26
CA GLU A 322 15.10 7.43 -23.51
C GLU A 322 15.41 6.17 -24.34
N ASP A 323 16.45 6.25 -25.18
CA ASP A 323 16.96 5.13 -25.99
C ASP A 323 17.52 3.98 -25.13
N LYS A 324 17.95 4.27 -23.89
CA LYS A 324 18.49 3.28 -22.94
C LYS A 324 17.42 2.52 -22.14
N PHE A 325 16.15 2.69 -22.46
CA PHE A 325 15.05 2.13 -21.68
C PHE A 325 15.13 0.60 -21.50
N TYR A 326 15.43 -0.14 -22.58
CA TYR A 326 15.54 -1.60 -22.50
C TYR A 326 16.77 -2.05 -21.72
N ASP A 327 17.89 -1.35 -21.86
CA ASP A 327 19.10 -1.62 -21.07
C ASP A 327 18.82 -1.47 -19.56
N VAL A 328 18.02 -0.47 -19.17
CA VAL A 328 17.58 -0.29 -17.77
C VAL A 328 16.71 -1.46 -17.30
N LEU A 329 15.77 -1.93 -18.12
CA LEU A 329 14.93 -3.09 -17.76
C LEU A 329 15.76 -4.37 -17.57
N GLU A 330 16.84 -4.54 -18.32
CA GLU A 330 17.78 -5.67 -18.14
C GLU A 330 18.71 -5.49 -16.94
N GLU A 331 18.96 -4.26 -16.52
CA GLU A 331 19.79 -3.95 -15.34
C GLU A 331 19.02 -4.12 -14.03
N VAL A 332 17.70 -3.87 -14.01
CA VAL A 332 16.85 -3.98 -12.81
C VAL A 332 16.99 -5.33 -12.10
N PRO A 333 16.86 -6.50 -12.75
CA PRO A 333 17.03 -7.79 -12.09
C PRO A 333 18.43 -8.00 -11.51
N LYS A 334 19.47 -7.42 -12.14
CA LYS A 334 20.86 -7.52 -11.66
C LYS A 334 21.05 -6.68 -10.39
N VAL A 335 20.51 -5.46 -10.36
CA VAL A 335 20.53 -4.61 -9.16
C VAL A 335 19.72 -5.24 -8.04
N ARG A 336 18.52 -5.74 -8.34
CA ARG A 336 17.68 -6.46 -7.38
C ARG A 336 18.44 -7.62 -6.74
N LYS A 337 19.14 -8.44 -7.54
CA LYS A 337 19.97 -9.54 -7.03
C LYS A 337 21.10 -9.05 -6.12
N ASP A 338 21.83 -8.01 -6.53
CA ASP A 338 22.92 -7.45 -5.73
C ASP A 338 22.45 -6.88 -4.39
N LEU A 339 21.19 -6.46 -4.31
CA LEU A 339 20.55 -5.94 -3.10
C LEU A 339 19.81 -7.01 -2.29
N GLY A 340 20.09 -8.31 -2.49
CA GLY A 340 19.52 -9.38 -1.68
C GLY A 340 18.09 -9.78 -2.10
N ASN A 341 17.77 -9.59 -3.38
CA ASN A 341 16.51 -9.96 -4.01
C ASN A 341 15.23 -9.40 -3.36
N PRO A 342 15.15 -8.12 -2.95
CA PRO A 342 13.96 -7.59 -2.29
C PRO A 342 12.71 -7.70 -3.20
N PRO A 343 11.50 -7.88 -2.64
CA PRO A 343 10.26 -7.62 -3.38
C PRO A 343 10.30 -6.21 -3.97
N LEU A 344 9.85 -6.03 -5.21
CA LEU A 344 9.83 -4.70 -5.86
C LEU A 344 8.52 -3.97 -5.53
N VAL A 345 8.41 -3.47 -4.30
CA VAL A 345 7.30 -2.62 -3.82
C VAL A 345 7.85 -1.30 -3.31
N THR A 346 7.03 -0.29 -3.08
CA THR A 346 7.54 0.97 -2.51
C THR A 346 8.06 0.73 -1.08
N PRO A 347 9.27 1.21 -0.71
CA PRO A 347 10.20 2.01 -1.52
C PRO A 347 11.24 1.22 -2.33
N SER A 348 11.45 -0.08 -2.08
CA SER A 348 12.51 -0.90 -2.71
C SER A 348 12.49 -0.88 -4.25
N SER A 349 11.31 -0.83 -4.89
CA SER A 349 11.16 -0.72 -6.34
C SER A 349 11.82 0.53 -6.91
N GLN A 350 11.62 1.69 -6.27
CA GLN A 350 12.20 2.96 -6.70
C GLN A 350 13.72 2.98 -6.47
N ILE A 351 14.19 2.36 -5.38
CA ILE A 351 15.62 2.27 -5.05
C ILE A 351 16.35 1.43 -6.11
N VAL A 352 15.83 0.24 -6.41
CA VAL A 352 16.38 -0.66 -7.45
C VAL A 352 16.32 0.02 -8.82
N GLY A 353 15.20 0.63 -9.17
CA GLY A 353 15.00 1.27 -10.47
C GLY A 353 15.93 2.44 -10.72
N THR A 354 16.00 3.36 -9.74
CA THR A 354 16.86 4.54 -9.84
C THR A 354 18.34 4.14 -9.93
N GLN A 355 18.77 3.16 -9.13
CA GLN A 355 20.14 2.65 -9.22
C GLN A 355 20.42 1.98 -10.57
N ALA A 356 19.45 1.27 -11.15
CA ALA A 356 19.58 0.68 -12.50
C ALA A 356 19.72 1.76 -13.59
N VAL A 357 18.94 2.84 -13.52
CA VAL A 357 19.09 4.01 -14.42
C VAL A 357 20.50 4.57 -14.32
N PHE A 358 21.01 4.81 -13.10
CA PHE A 358 22.35 5.34 -12.93
C PHE A 358 23.44 4.43 -13.48
N ASN A 359 23.34 3.11 -13.23
CA ASN A 359 24.31 2.13 -13.76
C ASN A 359 24.38 2.19 -15.30
N VAL A 360 23.23 2.26 -15.97
CA VAL A 360 23.13 2.27 -17.43
C VAL A 360 23.51 3.61 -18.05
N VAL A 361 23.04 4.72 -17.47
CA VAL A 361 23.35 6.06 -18.00
C VAL A 361 24.85 6.35 -17.87
N MET A 362 25.47 5.99 -16.74
CA MET A 362 26.90 6.21 -16.49
C MET A 362 27.82 5.19 -17.17
N GLY A 363 27.28 4.10 -17.72
CA GLY A 363 28.03 3.06 -18.44
C GLY A 363 28.90 2.17 -17.54
N GLU A 364 28.74 2.24 -16.22
CA GLU A 364 29.50 1.47 -15.23
C GLU A 364 28.64 1.19 -13.99
N ARG A 365 28.46 -0.10 -13.64
CA ARG A 365 27.63 -0.51 -12.50
C ARG A 365 28.20 0.03 -11.18
N TYR A 366 27.36 0.69 -10.40
CA TYR A 366 27.70 1.24 -9.09
C TYR A 366 28.90 2.20 -9.08
N LYS A 367 29.15 2.90 -10.20
CA LYS A 367 30.08 4.05 -10.22
C LYS A 367 29.63 5.14 -9.26
N MET A 368 28.32 5.37 -9.24
CA MET A 368 27.62 6.14 -8.22
C MET A 368 26.63 5.21 -7.52
N ILE A 369 26.61 5.25 -6.19
CA ILE A 369 25.68 4.47 -5.36
C ILE A 369 24.77 5.47 -4.67
N THR A 370 23.47 5.38 -4.93
CA THR A 370 22.49 6.28 -4.32
C THR A 370 22.45 6.09 -2.80
N GLN A 371 22.08 7.14 -2.07
CA GLN A 371 22.01 7.05 -0.60
C GLN A 371 21.06 5.93 -0.15
N GLN A 372 19.90 5.79 -0.79
CA GLN A 372 18.93 4.77 -0.46
C GLN A 372 19.44 3.35 -0.76
N THR A 373 20.23 3.17 -1.83
CA THR A 373 20.93 1.92 -2.08
C THR A 373 21.94 1.61 -0.98
N LYS A 374 22.72 2.61 -0.51
CA LYS A 374 23.61 2.45 0.63
C LYS A 374 22.84 2.10 1.90
N ASP A 375 21.67 2.67 2.12
CA ASP A 375 20.84 2.42 3.30
C ASP A 375 20.28 0.98 3.32
N ILE A 376 19.91 0.40 2.16
CA ILE A 376 19.62 -1.05 2.05
C ILE A 376 20.87 -1.87 2.40
N LEU A 377 22.02 -1.55 1.81
CA LEU A 377 23.27 -2.26 2.07
C LEU A 377 23.71 -2.15 3.54
N ALA A 378 23.40 -1.04 4.21
CA ALA A 378 23.65 -0.81 5.63
C ALA A 378 22.65 -1.52 6.56
N GLY A 379 21.60 -2.16 6.03
CA GLY A 379 20.57 -2.83 6.82
C GLY A 379 19.52 -1.89 7.44
N LYS A 380 19.47 -0.61 7.06
CA LYS A 380 18.55 0.39 7.65
C LYS A 380 17.08 0.16 7.31
N TYR A 381 16.79 -0.61 6.27
CA TYR A 381 15.43 -1.02 5.90
C TYR A 381 15.02 -2.35 6.54
N GLY A 382 15.95 -3.07 7.16
CA GLY A 382 15.76 -4.44 7.64
C GLY A 382 16.55 -5.47 6.84
N LYS A 383 16.26 -6.73 7.09
CA LYS A 383 16.94 -7.89 6.49
C LYS A 383 16.32 -8.22 5.14
N THR A 384 17.16 -8.34 4.12
CA THR A 384 16.79 -8.83 2.80
C THR A 384 16.62 -10.35 2.79
N THR A 385 15.81 -10.87 1.87
CA THR A 385 15.57 -12.32 1.72
C THR A 385 16.88 -13.09 1.52
N ASP A 386 17.74 -12.58 0.63
CA ASP A 386 19.07 -13.11 0.40
C ASP A 386 20.15 -12.20 0.99
N PRO A 387 21.36 -12.72 1.24
CA PRO A 387 22.52 -11.88 1.49
C PRO A 387 22.73 -10.89 0.32
N VAL A 388 22.98 -9.62 0.66
CA VAL A 388 23.41 -8.63 -0.33
C VAL A 388 24.79 -8.98 -0.90
N ASN A 389 25.13 -8.41 -2.06
CA ASN A 389 26.45 -8.57 -2.67
C ASN A 389 27.54 -8.00 -1.75
N ALA A 390 28.43 -8.86 -1.25
CA ALA A 390 29.44 -8.49 -0.26
C ALA A 390 30.47 -7.48 -0.78
N GLU A 391 30.86 -7.56 -2.06
CA GLU A 391 31.79 -6.60 -2.66
C GLU A 391 31.15 -5.22 -2.79
N LEU A 392 29.88 -5.19 -3.22
CA LEU A 392 29.10 -3.95 -3.30
C LEU A 392 28.87 -3.35 -1.91
N GLN A 393 28.51 -4.17 -0.92
CA GLN A 393 28.30 -3.72 0.46
C GLN A 393 29.58 -3.10 1.02
N LYS A 394 30.75 -3.75 0.82
CA LYS A 394 32.05 -3.20 1.21
C LYS A 394 32.38 -1.91 0.45
N LYS A 395 32.10 -1.83 -0.85
CA LYS A 395 32.30 -0.60 -1.65
C LYS A 395 31.44 0.55 -1.14
N ALA A 396 30.20 0.26 -0.73
CA ALA A 396 29.23 1.25 -0.28
C ALA A 396 29.51 1.78 1.13
N LEU A 397 29.91 0.89 2.05
CA LEU A 397 30.02 1.18 3.49
C LEU A 397 31.48 1.38 3.98
N GLY A 398 32.48 0.94 3.21
CA GLY A 398 33.87 0.96 3.66
C GLY A 398 34.08 0.05 4.87
N ASP A 399 34.44 0.65 6.01
CA ASP A 399 34.66 -0.04 7.28
C ASP A 399 33.43 -0.04 8.21
N GLU A 400 32.35 0.66 7.83
CA GLU A 400 31.11 0.66 8.61
C GLU A 400 30.45 -0.72 8.60
N LYS A 401 30.03 -1.19 9.78
CA LYS A 401 29.35 -2.48 9.93
C LYS A 401 27.86 -2.34 9.61
N PRO A 402 27.29 -3.23 8.78
CA PRO A 402 25.84 -3.26 8.55
C PRO A 402 25.05 -3.54 9.83
N ILE A 403 23.86 -2.95 9.95
CA ILE A 403 22.88 -3.24 11.00
C ILE A 403 22.35 -4.66 10.81
N THR A 404 22.32 -5.45 11.87
CA THR A 404 21.83 -6.85 11.84
C THR A 404 20.58 -7.09 12.68
N HIS A 405 20.25 -6.17 13.60
CA HIS A 405 19.03 -6.18 14.41
C HIS A 405 17.89 -5.40 13.72
N ARG A 406 16.78 -5.14 14.43
CA ARG A 406 15.66 -4.36 13.89
C ARG A 406 16.06 -2.87 13.93
N PRO A 407 16.03 -2.12 12.80
CA PRO A 407 16.50 -0.73 12.76
C PRO A 407 15.81 0.20 13.76
N ALA A 408 14.56 -0.08 14.12
CA ALA A 408 13.80 0.70 15.08
C ALA A 408 14.33 0.60 16.53
N ASP A 409 15.13 -0.41 16.86
CA ASP A 409 15.72 -0.55 18.20
C ASP A 409 16.73 0.56 18.50
N ASP A 410 17.26 1.22 17.47
CA ASP A 410 18.19 2.35 17.59
C ASP A 410 17.46 3.71 17.69
N LEU A 411 16.12 3.73 17.64
CA LEU A 411 15.32 4.94 17.68
C LEU A 411 14.83 5.26 19.08
N GLU A 412 15.16 6.45 19.58
CA GLU A 412 14.60 6.99 20.82
C GLU A 412 13.12 7.39 20.66
N PRO A 413 12.31 7.36 21.73
CA PRO A 413 10.90 7.77 21.69
C PRO A 413 10.70 9.14 21.04
N GLY A 414 9.79 9.22 20.07
CA GLY A 414 9.61 10.39 19.21
C GLY A 414 8.46 11.31 19.63
N LEU A 415 7.41 10.77 20.27
CA LEU A 415 6.18 11.52 20.54
C LEU A 415 6.39 12.80 21.37
N PRO A 416 7.21 12.82 22.46
CA PRO A 416 7.38 14.02 23.26
C PRO A 416 7.95 15.20 22.47
N GLN A 417 8.84 14.93 21.52
CA GLN A 417 9.41 15.96 20.66
C GLN A 417 8.38 16.46 19.64
N PHE A 418 7.65 15.55 18.98
CA PHE A 418 6.62 15.93 18.01
C PHE A 418 5.48 16.74 18.66
N GLU A 419 5.04 16.37 19.86
CA GLU A 419 4.06 17.13 20.65
C GLU A 419 4.51 18.57 20.91
N LYS A 420 5.79 18.74 21.26
CA LYS A 420 6.36 20.07 21.52
C LYS A 420 6.43 20.91 20.24
N GLU A 421 6.85 20.31 19.13
CA GLU A 421 7.01 21.01 17.84
C GLU A 421 5.67 21.43 17.22
N VAL A 422 4.64 20.59 17.34
CA VAL A 422 3.32 20.83 16.74
C VAL A 422 2.42 21.73 17.59
N ALA A 423 2.80 22.04 18.84
CA ALA A 423 1.97 22.70 19.84
C ALA A 423 1.29 24.01 19.36
N ALA A 424 1.93 24.77 18.47
CA ALA A 424 1.37 26.01 17.92
C ALA A 424 0.24 25.79 16.89
N TYR A 425 0.14 24.59 16.32
CA TYR A 425 -0.81 24.23 15.26
C TYR A 425 -1.85 23.20 15.71
N LYS A 426 -1.59 22.50 16.81
CA LYS A 426 -2.37 21.37 17.32
C LYS A 426 -3.80 21.81 17.70
N GLN A 427 -4.81 21.22 17.06
CA GLN A 427 -6.23 21.35 17.40
C GLN A 427 -6.82 20.03 17.91
N GLN A 428 -6.15 18.91 17.65
CA GLN A 428 -6.51 17.55 18.09
C GLN A 428 -5.25 16.71 18.34
N ASP A 429 -5.39 15.59 19.04
CA ASP A 429 -4.26 14.70 19.34
C ASP A 429 -3.59 14.14 18.08
N GLU A 430 -4.41 13.82 17.08
CA GLU A 430 -4.01 13.24 15.82
C GLU A 430 -3.11 14.16 14.97
N ASP A 431 -3.13 15.47 15.23
CA ASP A 431 -2.26 16.43 14.52
C ASP A 431 -0.78 16.16 14.82
N THR A 432 -0.45 15.66 16.01
CA THR A 432 0.92 15.23 16.34
C THR A 432 1.39 14.11 15.44
N LEU A 433 0.51 13.16 15.12
CA LEU A 433 0.83 12.03 14.24
C LEU A 433 0.94 12.49 12.78
N SER A 434 0.06 13.38 12.34
CA SER A 434 0.15 14.01 11.01
C SER A 434 1.47 14.75 10.85
N TYR A 435 1.88 15.50 11.87
CA TYR A 435 3.16 16.21 11.91
C TYR A 435 4.35 15.25 11.94
N ALA A 436 4.32 14.21 12.78
CA ALA A 436 5.39 13.21 12.85
C ALA A 436 5.65 12.56 11.48
N LEU A 437 4.59 12.22 10.75
CA LEU A 437 4.70 11.60 9.43
C LEU A 437 5.19 12.58 8.36
N PHE A 438 4.65 13.80 8.33
CA PHE A 438 4.90 14.78 7.26
C PHE A 438 5.04 16.21 7.80
N PRO A 439 6.14 16.57 8.52
CA PRO A 439 6.22 17.82 9.27
C PRO A 439 5.87 19.07 8.46
N GLN A 440 6.49 19.21 7.28
CA GLN A 440 6.26 20.37 6.41
C GLN A 440 4.83 20.39 5.83
N VAL A 441 4.37 19.26 5.29
CA VAL A 441 3.07 19.14 4.62
C VAL A 441 1.93 19.33 5.62
N ALA A 442 2.04 18.70 6.79
CA ALA A 442 1.08 18.84 7.88
C ALA A 442 1.04 20.29 8.37
N THR A 443 2.19 20.95 8.55
CA THR A 443 2.25 22.36 8.93
C THR A 443 1.56 23.27 7.90
N ASP A 444 1.78 23.03 6.61
CA ASP A 444 1.13 23.78 5.53
C ASP A 444 -0.39 23.55 5.54
N PHE A 445 -0.83 22.31 5.74
CA PHE A 445 -2.24 21.97 5.92
C PHE A 445 -2.86 22.62 7.17
N PHE A 446 -2.16 22.63 8.31
CA PHE A 446 -2.69 23.24 9.54
C PHE A 446 -2.91 24.75 9.39
N LYS A 447 -1.99 25.44 8.70
CA LYS A 447 -2.16 26.86 8.35
C LYS A 447 -3.35 27.07 7.42
N TYR A 448 -3.52 26.20 6.43
CA TYR A 448 -4.69 26.23 5.56
C TYR A 448 -5.99 26.03 6.36
N ARG A 449 -6.04 25.03 7.23
CA ARG A 449 -7.20 24.73 8.10
C ARG A 449 -7.56 25.93 8.97
N ASP A 450 -6.57 26.56 9.62
CA ASP A 450 -6.76 27.76 10.44
C ASP A 450 -7.28 28.95 9.62
N ALA A 451 -6.75 29.16 8.41
CA ALA A 451 -7.22 30.21 7.50
C ALA A 451 -8.68 30.00 7.07
N GLN A 452 -9.09 28.75 6.82
CA GLN A 452 -10.50 28.44 6.49
C GLN A 452 -11.44 28.66 7.69
N GLN A 453 -10.98 28.41 8.92
CA GLN A 453 -11.78 28.58 10.13
C GLN A 453 -11.91 30.06 10.54
N THR A 454 -10.85 30.85 10.37
CA THR A 454 -10.80 32.25 10.82
C THR A 454 -11.18 33.26 9.73
N GLY A 455 -11.16 32.84 8.46
CA GLY A 455 -11.30 33.73 7.29
C GLY A 455 -10.05 34.55 6.98
N VAL A 456 -8.98 34.42 7.77
CA VAL A 456 -7.74 35.19 7.62
C VAL A 456 -6.64 34.31 7.03
N ASP A 457 -6.21 34.63 5.82
CA ASP A 457 -5.12 33.91 5.17
C ASP A 457 -3.76 34.43 5.63
N ALA A 458 -3.15 33.74 6.61
CA ALA A 458 -1.82 34.06 7.12
C ALA A 458 -0.71 33.95 6.05
N THR A 459 -0.94 33.26 4.92
CA THR A 459 0.02 33.20 3.80
C THR A 459 -0.03 34.43 2.90
N LYS A 460 -1.13 35.19 2.95
CA LYS A 460 -1.28 36.50 2.30
C LYS A 460 -0.98 37.68 3.23
N ALA A 461 -0.54 37.41 4.47
CA ALA A 461 -0.12 38.45 5.39
C ALA A 461 1.10 39.19 4.85
N ASP A 462 0.97 40.52 4.71
CA ASP A 462 2.10 41.40 4.39
C ASP A 462 2.99 41.50 5.63
N LYS A 463 4.03 40.66 5.66
CA LYS A 463 4.99 40.59 6.77
C LYS A 463 5.85 41.85 6.90
N GLU A 464 6.00 42.65 5.84
CA GLU A 464 6.71 43.92 5.90
C GLU A 464 5.86 45.01 6.56
N ASN A 465 4.56 45.07 6.26
CA ASN A 465 3.67 46.12 6.77
C ASN A 465 2.82 45.72 7.99
N LYS A 466 2.97 44.49 8.51
CA LYS A 466 2.15 43.94 9.62
C LYS A 466 0.64 44.06 9.35
N ALA A 467 0.23 43.96 8.09
CA ALA A 467 -1.16 44.01 7.69
C ALA A 467 -1.61 42.60 7.30
N TYR A 468 -2.69 42.15 7.95
CA TYR A 468 -3.36 40.90 7.59
C TYR A 468 -4.51 41.23 6.63
N PRO A 469 -4.67 40.52 5.51
CA PRO A 469 -5.88 40.64 4.71
C PRO A 469 -7.05 40.13 5.54
N VAL A 470 -8.04 41.00 5.71
CA VAL A 470 -9.33 40.70 6.36
C VAL A 470 -10.23 39.95 5.39
#